data_AF-A0A8B7UU48-F1
#
_entry.id   AF-A0A8B7UU48-F1
#
_cell.length_a   1.000
_cell.length_b   1.000
_cell.length_c   1.000
_cell.angle_alpha   90.00
_cell.angle_beta   90.00
_cell.angle_gamma   90.00
#
_symmetry.space_group_name_H-M   'P 1'
#
loop_
_entity.id
_entity.type
_entity.pdbx_description
1 polymer ?
#
loop_
_entity_poly.entity_id
_entity_poly.type
_entity_poly.pdbx_seq_one_letter_code
_entity_poly.pdbx_strand_id
1 'polypeptide(L)'
;MFVARSIAADHKDLIHDVSFDFHGRRMATCSSDQSVKVWDKSESGDWHCTASWKTHSGSVWRVTWAHPEFGQVLASCSFDRTAAVWEEIVGESNDKLRGQSHWVRHLLVLREAGHGSGTCEQEHE
;
A
#
# COMPACT_ATOMS: atom_id res chain seq x y z
N MET A 1 13.52 29.34 -4.76
CA MET A 1 13.63 28.86 -3.36
C MET A 1 12.79 27.62 -3.21
N PHE A 2 13.35 26.53 -2.70
CA PHE A 2 12.58 25.34 -2.36
C PHE A 2 12.18 25.44 -0.89
N VAL A 3 10.89 25.25 -0.59
CA VAL A 3 10.39 25.20 0.78
C VAL A 3 10.22 23.73 1.13
N ALA A 4 11.10 23.21 1.99
CA ALA A 4 10.92 21.88 2.56
C ALA A 4 9.86 21.98 3.67
N ARG A 5 8.73 21.27 3.49
CA ARG A 5 7.71 21.11 4.53
C ARG A 5 7.82 19.71 5.11
N SER A 6 7.88 19.63 6.44
CA SER A 6 7.77 18.33 7.13
C SER A 6 6.31 17.90 7.11
N ILE A 7 6.07 16.62 6.82
CA ILE A 7 4.76 15.98 6.88
C ILE A 7 4.75 15.00 8.05
N ALA A 8 3.77 15.13 8.93
CA ALA A 8 3.58 14.16 10.01
C ALA A 8 2.88 12.93 9.43
N ALA A 9 3.65 11.86 9.19
CA ALA A 9 3.09 10.63 8.62
C ALA A 9 2.19 9.86 9.60
N ASP A 10 2.17 10.26 10.88
CA ASP A 10 1.34 9.66 11.94
C ASP A 10 1.43 8.12 12.00
N HIS A 11 2.64 7.62 11.72
CA HIS A 11 3.02 6.24 11.94
C HIS A 11 3.43 6.06 13.40
N LYS A 12 3.06 4.92 13.99
CA LYS A 12 3.37 4.63 15.39
C LYS A 12 4.81 4.19 15.61
N ASP A 13 5.49 3.84 14.53
CA ASP A 13 6.84 3.28 14.54
C ASP A 13 7.62 3.81 13.32
N LEU A 14 8.88 3.38 13.20
CA LEU A 14 9.81 3.77 12.13
C LEU A 14 9.20 3.56 10.74
N ILE A 15 9.39 4.56 9.89
CA ILE A 15 9.01 4.54 8.49
C ILE A 15 10.20 3.96 7.72
N HIS A 16 9.96 2.88 6.98
CA HIS A 16 11.02 2.18 6.24
C HIS A 16 11.15 2.67 4.81
N ASP A 17 10.02 3.01 4.18
CA ASP A 17 10.01 3.41 2.79
C ASP A 17 8.90 4.40 2.46
N VAL A 18 9.14 5.16 1.40
CA VAL A 18 8.20 6.09 0.79
C VAL A 18 8.29 5.98 -0.72
N SER A 19 7.13 5.85 -1.37
CA SER A 19 7.05 5.72 -2.82
C SER A 19 6.04 6.70 -3.38
N PHE A 20 6.45 7.44 -4.40
CA PHE A 20 5.56 8.32 -5.15
C PHE A 20 4.87 7.55 -6.27
N ASP A 21 3.63 7.93 -6.52
CA ASP A 21 2.93 7.54 -7.74
C ASP A 21 3.61 8.18 -8.97
N PHE A 22 3.40 7.59 -10.15
CA PHE A 22 4.02 7.99 -11.41
C PHE A 22 3.74 9.46 -11.76
N HIS A 23 2.56 9.97 -11.38
CA HIS A 23 2.18 11.36 -11.59
C HIS A 23 2.60 12.32 -10.46
N GLY A 24 3.19 11.81 -9.37
CA GLY A 24 3.62 12.61 -8.21
C GLY A 24 2.47 13.29 -7.44
N ARG A 25 1.22 12.89 -7.69
CA ARG A 25 0.04 13.38 -6.97
C ARG A 25 -0.23 12.59 -5.69
N ARG A 26 0.24 11.34 -5.65
CA ARG A 26 0.07 10.44 -4.51
C ARG A 26 1.40 9.94 -3.99
N MET A 27 1.39 9.59 -2.73
CA MET A 27 2.53 9.03 -2.03
C MET A 27 2.05 7.91 -1.12
N ALA A 28 2.82 6.83 -1.05
CA ALA A 28 2.60 5.74 -0.12
C ALA A 28 3.75 5.68 0.87
N THR A 29 3.44 5.43 2.14
CA THR A 29 4.40 5.24 3.21
C THR A 29 4.15 3.91 3.91
N CYS A 30 5.21 3.22 4.31
CA CYS A 30 5.11 1.97 5.05
C CYS A 30 5.98 1.99 6.30
N SER A 31 5.52 1.30 7.36
CA SER A 31 6.14 1.37 8.68
C SER A 31 6.23 0.01 9.38
N SER A 32 7.10 -0.05 10.39
CA SER A 32 7.14 -1.12 11.39
C SER A 32 5.81 -1.30 12.14
N ASP A 33 4.93 -0.30 12.14
CA ASP A 33 3.59 -0.38 12.73
C ASP A 33 2.60 -1.29 11.97
N GLN A 34 3.11 -1.98 10.93
CA GLN A 34 2.39 -2.93 10.08
C GLN A 34 1.34 -2.27 9.19
N SER A 35 1.37 -0.93 9.08
CA SER A 35 0.46 -0.17 8.25
C SER A 35 1.11 0.38 7.00
N VAL A 36 0.27 0.50 5.98
CA VAL A 36 0.53 1.32 4.81
C VAL A 36 -0.43 2.48 4.85
N LYS A 37 0.10 3.68 4.59
CA LYS A 37 -0.69 4.90 4.45
C LYS A 37 -0.51 5.45 3.05
N VAL A 38 -1.60 5.95 2.49
CA VAL A 38 -1.62 6.64 1.20
C VAL A 38 -2.00 8.10 1.44
N TRP A 39 -1.28 8.96 0.75
CA TRP A 39 -1.35 10.40 0.87
C TRP A 39 -1.64 11.00 -0.50
N ASP A 40 -2.61 11.90 -0.55
CA ASP A 40 -2.89 12.72 -1.72
C ASP A 40 -2.34 14.13 -1.50
N LYS A 41 -1.78 14.69 -2.58
CA LYS A 41 -1.30 16.06 -2.61
C LYS A 41 -2.44 17.00 -3.01
N SER A 42 -2.75 17.97 -2.17
CA SER A 42 -3.71 19.03 -2.47
C SER A 42 -3.13 20.03 -3.49
N GLU A 43 -4.00 20.86 -4.08
CA GLU A 43 -3.58 21.97 -4.94
C GLU A 43 -2.71 23.01 -4.22
N SER A 44 -2.86 23.13 -2.89
CA SER A 44 -2.01 23.98 -2.04
C SER A 44 -0.62 23.40 -1.78
N GLY A 45 -0.38 22.16 -2.22
CA GLY A 45 0.88 21.44 -2.06
C GLY A 45 1.03 20.72 -0.72
N ASP A 46 -0.06 20.59 0.04
CA ASP A 46 -0.09 19.89 1.33
C ASP A 46 -0.46 18.43 1.14
N TRP A 47 0.09 17.56 1.98
CA TRP A 47 -0.17 16.12 1.92
C TRP A 47 -1.23 15.75 2.95
N HIS A 48 -2.26 15.04 2.51
CA HIS A 48 -3.33 14.55 3.36
C HIS A 48 -3.42 13.03 3.27
N CYS A 49 -3.47 12.37 4.43
CA CYS A 49 -3.69 10.94 4.49
C CYS A 49 -5.10 10.63 4.04
N THR A 50 -5.25 9.95 2.91
CA THR A 50 -6.55 9.56 2.34
C THR A 50 -6.93 8.15 2.71
N ALA A 51 -5.95 7.29 2.97
CA ALA A 51 -6.20 5.94 3.42
C ALA A 51 -5.07 5.41 4.32
N SER A 52 -5.43 4.64 5.34
CA SER A 52 -4.50 4.04 6.29
C SER A 52 -5.05 2.70 6.73
N TRP A 53 -4.33 1.61 6.48
CA TRP A 53 -4.76 0.27 6.86
C TRP A 53 -3.58 -0.60 7.26
N LYS A 54 -3.87 -1.63 8.08
CA LYS A 54 -2.88 -2.65 8.44
C LYS A 54 -2.82 -3.69 7.34
N THR A 55 -1.62 -3.92 6.81
CA THR A 55 -1.39 -4.78 5.64
C THR A 55 -0.84 -6.14 6.03
N HIS A 56 0.05 -6.19 7.00
CA HIS A 56 0.88 -7.35 7.32
C HIS A 56 0.84 -7.67 8.83
N SER A 57 1.33 -8.85 9.21
CA SER A 57 1.52 -9.22 10.63
C SER A 57 2.91 -8.85 11.14
N GLY A 58 3.81 -8.41 10.26
CA GLY A 58 5.14 -7.92 10.57
C GLY A 58 5.43 -6.56 9.94
N SER A 59 6.59 -5.99 10.27
CA SER A 59 7.06 -4.70 9.75
C SER A 59 7.05 -4.68 8.22
N VAL A 60 6.51 -3.60 7.64
CA VAL A 60 6.46 -3.42 6.18
C VAL A 60 7.72 -2.67 5.74
N TRP A 61 8.50 -3.30 4.87
CA TRP A 61 9.83 -2.79 4.52
C TRP A 61 9.86 -1.99 3.25
N ARG A 62 9.00 -2.32 2.29
CA ARG A 62 8.93 -1.65 1.00
C ARG A 62 7.49 -1.47 0.59
N VAL A 63 7.27 -0.39 -0.13
CA VAL A 63 6.03 -0.11 -0.84
C VAL A 63 6.37 0.41 -2.23
N THR A 64 5.62 -0.01 -3.25
CA THR A 64 5.85 0.44 -4.62
C THR A 64 4.54 0.58 -5.37
N TRP A 65 4.46 1.60 -6.22
CA TRP A 65 3.35 1.81 -7.13
C TRP A 65 3.58 1.06 -8.43
N ALA A 66 2.54 0.39 -8.93
CA ALA A 66 2.57 -0.18 -10.26
C ALA A 66 2.47 0.90 -11.33
N HIS A 67 2.77 0.53 -12.57
CA HIS A 67 2.59 1.42 -13.71
C HIS A 67 1.10 1.73 -13.90
N PRO A 68 0.71 2.99 -14.18
CA PRO A 68 -0.69 3.41 -14.28
C PRO A 68 -1.49 2.70 -15.38
N GLU A 69 -0.83 2.03 -16.33
CA GLU A 69 -1.48 1.16 -17.33
C GLU A 69 -2.23 -0.02 -16.69
N PHE A 70 -1.79 -0.49 -15.52
CA PHE A 70 -2.45 -1.53 -14.74
C PHE A 70 -3.49 -0.96 -13.77
N GLY A 71 -3.72 0.35 -13.79
CA GLY A 71 -4.56 1.06 -12.82
C GLY A 71 -3.80 1.44 -11.55
N GLN A 72 -4.55 1.72 -10.49
CA GLN A 72 -3.98 2.21 -9.24
C GLN A 72 -3.68 1.04 -8.30
N VAL A 73 -2.50 0.46 -8.53
CA VAL A 73 -2.05 -0.75 -7.84
C VAL A 73 -0.80 -0.45 -7.01
N LEU A 74 -0.76 -1.00 -5.81
CA LEU A 74 0.31 -0.80 -4.84
C LEU A 74 0.76 -2.16 -4.29
N ALA A 75 2.05 -2.45 -4.33
CA ALA A 75 2.61 -3.65 -3.74
C ALA A 75 3.36 -3.32 -2.45
N SER A 76 3.17 -4.14 -1.42
CA SER A 76 3.89 -4.07 -0.16
C SER A 76 4.55 -5.41 0.16
N CYS A 77 5.71 -5.36 0.82
CA CYS A 77 6.36 -6.57 1.34
C CYS A 77 6.72 -6.42 2.82
N SER A 78 6.67 -7.54 3.54
CA SER A 78 6.87 -7.58 4.99
C SER A 78 7.80 -8.71 5.43
N PHE A 79 8.33 -8.57 6.64
CA PHE A 79 9.09 -9.61 7.33
C PHE A 79 8.27 -10.86 7.67
N ASP A 80 6.94 -10.80 7.56
CA ASP A 80 6.09 -11.99 7.71
C ASP A 80 6.21 -12.98 6.53
N ARG A 81 7.14 -12.72 5.59
CA ARG A 81 7.39 -13.51 4.38
C ARG A 81 6.20 -13.51 3.42
N THR A 82 5.38 -12.47 3.47
CA THR A 82 4.29 -12.27 2.51
C THR A 82 4.48 -10.98 1.72
N ALA A 83 3.97 -10.99 0.50
CA ALA A 83 3.76 -9.80 -0.29
C ALA A 83 2.25 -9.59 -0.44
N ALA A 84 1.80 -8.34 -0.39
CA ALA A 84 0.42 -8.00 -0.64
C ALA A 84 0.37 -7.00 -1.78
N VAL A 85 -0.54 -7.24 -2.72
CA VAL A 85 -0.88 -6.32 -3.79
C VAL A 85 -2.22 -5.69 -3.45
N TRP A 86 -2.33 -4.39 -3.60
CA TRP A 86 -3.48 -3.60 -3.25
C TRP A 86 -3.96 -2.88 -4.48
N GLU A 87 -5.22 -3.10 -4.84
CA GLU A 87 -5.86 -2.39 -5.95
C GLU A 87 -6.87 -1.40 -5.37
N GLU A 88 -6.80 -0.15 -5.79
CA GLU A 88 -7.79 0.85 -5.41
C GLU A 88 -8.98 0.77 -6.35
N ILE A 89 -10.14 0.44 -5.79
CA ILE A 89 -11.41 0.46 -6.51
C ILE A 89 -12.07 1.81 -6.27
N VAL A 90 -12.00 2.67 -7.27
CA VAL A 90 -12.82 3.89 -7.31
C VAL A 90 -14.22 3.47 -7.73
N GLY A 91 -15.13 3.32 -6.77
CA GLY A 91 -16.52 3.01 -7.08
C GLY A 91 -17.12 4.08 -8.00
N GLU A 92 -17.63 3.68 -9.17
CA GLU A 92 -18.53 4.49 -10.01
C GLU A 92 -19.87 4.68 -9.28
N SER A 93 -19.90 5.38 -8.15
CA SER A 93 -21.15 5.67 -7.44
C SER A 93 -21.29 7.15 -7.16
N ASN A 94 -21.85 7.83 -8.18
CA ASN A 94 -22.89 8.84 -8.07
C ASN A 94 -22.73 9.86 -6.91
N ASP A 95 -22.02 10.97 -7.19
CA ASP A 95 -22.10 12.32 -6.60
C ASP A 95 -22.27 12.58 -5.09
N LYS A 96 -22.34 11.56 -4.22
CA LYS A 96 -22.55 11.74 -2.75
C LYS A 96 -21.54 11.02 -1.86
N LEU A 97 -20.72 10.11 -2.41
CA LEU A 97 -19.69 9.37 -1.67
C LEU A 97 -18.29 9.56 -2.27
N ARG A 98 -17.98 10.79 -2.71
CA ARG A 98 -16.59 11.21 -2.97
C ARG A 98 -15.82 11.20 -1.64
N GLY A 99 -15.18 10.08 -1.31
CA GLY A 99 -14.26 10.06 -0.17
C GLY A 99 -13.86 8.69 0.38
N GLN A 100 -14.49 7.58 -0.04
CA GLN A 100 -14.09 6.26 0.43
C GLN A 100 -13.41 5.50 -0.73
N SER A 101 -12.11 5.72 -0.90
CA SER A 101 -11.27 4.86 -1.72
C SER A 101 -11.11 3.53 -1.00
N HIS A 102 -11.68 2.46 -1.58
CA HIS A 102 -11.58 1.12 -1.04
C HIS A 102 -10.38 0.40 -1.66
N TRP A 103 -9.43 0.03 -0.80
CA TRP A 103 -8.27 -0.75 -1.18
C TRP A 103 -8.57 -2.23 -1.00
N VAL A 104 -8.57 -2.98 -2.10
CA VAL A 104 -8.77 -4.42 -2.08
C VAL A 104 -7.43 -5.11 -2.02
N ARG A 105 -7.31 -6.05 -1.07
CA ARG A 105 -6.10 -6.85 -0.89
C ARG A 105 -6.13 -8.08 -1.78
N HIS A 106 -5.07 -8.26 -2.55
CA HIS A 106 -4.68 -9.51 -3.15
C HIS A 106 -3.43 -10.01 -2.41
N LEU A 107 -3.60 -11.04 -1.60
CA LEU A 107 -2.49 -11.60 -0.83
C LEU A 107 -1.68 -12.53 -1.75
N LEU A 108 -0.39 -12.24 -1.93
CA LEU A 108 0.55 -13.16 -2.57
C LEU A 108 1.45 -13.74 -1.48
N VAL A 109 1.10 -14.95 -1.02
CA VAL A 109 2.00 -15.71 -0.15
C VAL A 109 3.08 -16.32 -1.03
N LEU A 110 4.30 -15.77 -0.94
CA LEU A 110 5.49 -16.47 -1.40
C LEU A 110 5.73 -17.63 -0.44
N ARG A 111 5.10 -18.77 -0.74
CA ARG A 111 5.39 -20.02 -0.03
C ARG A 111 6.79 -20.42 -0.47
N GLU A 112 7.76 -20.29 0.43
CA GLU A 112 9.08 -20.88 0.26
C GLU A 112 8.89 -22.31 -0.26
N ALA A 113 9.46 -22.61 -1.43
CA ALA A 113 9.53 -23.97 -1.93
C ALA A 113 10.40 -24.74 -0.93
N GLY A 114 9.74 -25.38 0.03
CA GLY A 114 10.40 -26.26 0.97
C GLY A 114 11.24 -27.25 0.18
N HIS A 115 12.52 -27.35 0.52
CA HIS A 115 13.26 -28.58 0.26
C HIS A 115 12.50 -29.70 0.97
N GLY A 116 11.73 -30.48 0.22
CA GLY A 116 10.89 -31.52 0.78
C GLY A 116 9.88 -32.02 -0.24
N SER A 117 10.19 -33.16 -0.83
CA SER A 117 9.31 -34.01 -1.62
C SER A 117 7.86 -34.06 -1.12
N GLY A 118 6.91 -34.03 -2.06
CA GLY A 118 5.66 -34.78 -1.91
C GLY A 118 4.38 -33.94 -1.80
N THR A 119 3.53 -34.17 -2.80
CA THR A 119 2.06 -34.10 -2.80
C THR A 119 1.39 -32.73 -2.66
N CYS A 120 0.85 -32.31 -3.81
CA CYS A 120 -0.10 -31.23 -3.99
C CYS A 120 -1.48 -31.70 -3.54
N GLU A 121 -2.07 -31.05 -2.55
CA GLU A 121 -3.52 -31.10 -2.32
C GLU A 121 -4.05 -29.67 -2.34
N GLN A 122 -4.92 -29.41 -3.32
CA GLN A 122 -5.76 -28.23 -3.42
C GLN A 122 -6.98 -28.46 -2.53
N GLU A 123 -7.29 -27.53 -1.64
CA GLU A 123 -8.62 -27.45 -1.05
C GLU A 123 -9.25 -26.11 -1.44
N HIS A 124 -10.34 -26.24 -2.20
CA HIS A 124 -11.36 -25.23 -2.44
C HIS A 124 -12.35 -25.26 -1.28
N GLU A 125 -12.74 -24.10 -0.76
CA GLU A 125 -14.15 -23.80 -0.42
C GLU A 125 -14.39 -22.28 -0.41
#